data_AF-G1UVG1-F1
#
_entry.id   AF-G1UVG1-F1
#
_cell.length_a   1.000
_cell.length_b   1.000
_cell.length_c   1.000
_cell.angle_alpha   90.00
_cell.angle_beta   90.00
_cell.angle_gamma   90.00
#
_symmetry.space_group_name_H-M   'P 1'
#
loop_
_entity.id
_entity.type
_entity.pdbx_description
1 polymer ?
#
loop_
_entity_poly.entity_id
_entity_poly.type
_entity_poly.pdbx_seq_one_letter_code
_entity_poly.pdbx_strand_id
1 'polypeptide(L)' 'MLLSSGCRTSAIEEARPGDTAWFTPQVRHWHGAAPHTSMTHISVAEEANGTAVDWQEKVIDAQYAGC' A
#
# COMPACT_ATOMS: atom_id res chain seq x y z
N MET A 1 -3.00 6.25 -2.42
CA MET A 1 -2.11 5.33 -1.68
C MET A 1 -2.43 3.92 -2.16
N LEU A 2 -2.01 3.45 -3.35
CA LEU A 2 -2.55 2.19 -3.91
C LEU A 2 -1.87 0.92 -3.42
N LEU A 3 -2.61 -0.18 -3.17
CA LEU A 3 -2.16 -1.40 -2.48
C LEU A 3 -2.31 -2.68 -3.31
N SER A 4 -1.37 -3.64 -3.18
CA SER A 4 -1.45 -4.97 -3.81
C SER A 4 -0.63 -6.04 -3.07
N SER A 5 -1.28 -7.17 -2.87
CA SER A 5 -0.79 -8.52 -3.25
C SER A 5 -1.52 -8.84 -4.58
N GLY A 6 -0.93 -9.29 -5.71
CA GLY A 6 -0.48 -10.65 -6.09
C GLY A 6 -1.38 -11.46 -7.09
N CYS A 7 -1.59 -11.05 -8.35
CA CYS A 7 -2.20 -11.77 -9.51
C CYS A 7 -3.23 -12.94 -9.29
N ARG A 8 -4.19 -12.75 -8.39
CA ARG A 8 -5.50 -13.46 -8.22
C ARG A 8 -6.44 -12.62 -7.32
N THR A 9 -6.34 -11.29 -7.42
CA THR A 9 -6.21 -10.47 -6.20
C THR A 9 -7.16 -9.31 -6.06
N SER A 10 -7.48 -8.97 -4.81
CA SER A 10 -8.23 -7.79 -4.38
C SER A 10 -7.86 -6.55 -5.21
N ALA A 11 -8.88 -5.78 -5.58
CA ALA A 11 -8.76 -4.62 -6.44
C ALA A 11 -7.80 -3.56 -5.86
N ILE A 12 -7.24 -2.75 -6.76
CA ILE A 12 -6.61 -1.50 -6.36
C ILE A 12 -7.71 -0.59 -5.80
N GLU A 13 -7.57 -0.18 -4.54
CA GLU A 13 -8.54 0.68 -3.86
C GLU A 13 -8.10 2.16 -3.90
N GLU A 14 -9.05 3.06 -4.17
CA GLU A 14 -8.85 4.51 -4.07
C GLU A 14 -9.04 4.95 -2.61
N ALA A 15 -8.04 5.62 -2.05
CA ALA A 15 -8.12 6.22 -0.71
C ALA A 15 -8.27 7.74 -0.82
N ARG A 16 -9.24 8.31 -0.09
CA ARG A 16 -9.57 9.74 -0.05
C ARG A 16 -9.24 10.36 1.31
N PRO A 17 -9.16 11.70 1.40
CA PRO A 17 -8.97 12.38 2.67
C PRO A 17 -10.05 11.98 3.68
N GLY A 18 -9.64 11.49 4.85
CA GLY A 18 -10.52 11.01 5.91
C GLY A 18 -10.65 9.48 5.99
N ASP A 19 -10.25 8.76 4.94
CA ASP A 19 -10.27 7.30 4.95
C ASP A 19 -9.19 6.73 5.87
N THR A 20 -9.49 5.57 6.47
CA THR A 20 -8.54 4.80 7.28
C THR A 20 -8.28 3.46 6.61
N ALA A 21 -7.01 3.18 6.33
CA ALA A 21 -6.56 1.89 5.81
C ALA A 21 -5.87 1.09 6.93
N TRP A 22 -6.24 -0.18 7.07
CA TRP A 22 -5.67 -1.08 8.06
C TRP A 22 -5.04 -2.29 7.37
N PHE A 23 -3.78 -2.57 7.70
CA PHE A 23 -3.06 -3.76 7.22
C PHE A 23 -2.80 -4.68 8.39
N THR A 24 -3.32 -5.89 8.30
CA THR A 24 -3.02 -6.92 9.30
C THR A 24 -1.52 -7.23 9.28
N PRO A 25 -0.93 -7.64 10.42
CA PRO A 25 0.49 -7.97 10.50
C PRO A 25 0.93 -8.94 9.40
N GLN A 26 2.13 -8.72 8.88
CA GLN A 26 2.77 -9.59 7.88
C GLN A 26 2.05 -9.68 6.52
N VAL A 27 1.07 -8.80 6.24
CA VAL A 27 0.46 -8.70 4.91
C VAL A 27 1.30 -7.80 4.02
N ARG A 28 1.73 -8.35 2.88
CA ARG A 28 2.40 -7.57 1.84
C ARG A 28 1.42 -6.59 1.20
N HIS A 29 1.81 -5.33 1.18
CA HIS A 29 1.04 -4.25 0.60
C HIS A 29 1.99 -3.16 0.08
N TRP A 30 1.51 -2.30 -0.80
CA TRP A 30 2.22 -1.09 -1.27
C TRP A 30 1.26 0.06 -1.20
N HIS A 31 1.68 1.32 -1.21
CA HIS A 31 0.73 2.39 -0.97
C HIS A 31 1.28 3.73 -1.51
N GLY A 32 0.71 4.25 -2.61
CA GLY A 32 1.23 5.46 -3.29
C GLY A 32 0.21 6.38 -3.96
N ALA A 33 0.60 7.59 -4.33
CA ALA A 33 -0.24 8.58 -5.03
C ALA A 33 -0.94 7.99 -6.28
N ALA A 34 -2.09 8.55 -6.66
CA ALA A 34 -2.72 8.23 -7.94
C ALA A 34 -1.91 8.82 -9.11
N PRO A 35 -2.08 8.36 -10.36
CA PRO A 35 -1.21 8.74 -11.48
C PRO A 35 -1.09 10.25 -11.74
N HIS A 36 -2.13 11.02 -11.39
CA HIS A 36 -2.23 12.45 -11.69
C HIS A 36 -2.52 13.32 -10.46
N THR A 37 -2.39 12.77 -9.24
CA THR A 37 -2.75 13.50 -8.02
C THR A 37 -1.83 13.11 -6.87
N SER A 38 -1.22 14.10 -6.22
CA SER A 38 -0.40 13.88 -5.03
C SER A 38 -1.24 13.38 -3.86
N MET A 39 -0.60 12.70 -2.91
CA MET A 39 -1.25 12.15 -1.73
C MET A 39 -0.36 12.37 -0.52
N THR A 40 -0.99 12.69 0.61
CA THR A 40 -0.34 12.76 1.93
C THR A 40 -1.19 11.95 2.89
N HIS A 41 -0.54 11.19 3.76
CA HIS A 41 -1.20 10.46 4.83
C HIS A 41 -0.29 10.38 6.05
N ILE A 42 -0.90 10.07 7.18
CA ILE A 42 -0.18 9.69 8.39
C ILE A 42 -0.07 8.16 8.38
N SER A 43 1.12 7.65 8.66
CA SER A 43 1.36 6.21 8.81
C SER A 43 1.77 5.93 10.26
N VAL A 44 1.13 4.94 10.87
CA VAL A 44 1.42 4.50 12.23
C VAL A 44 1.63 2.99 12.18
N ALA A 45 2.80 2.53 12.60
CA ALA A 45 3.15 1.12 12.66
C ALA A 45 3.92 0.84 13.95
N GLU A 46 3.61 -0.28 14.59
CA GLU A 46 4.33 -0.75 15.76
C GLU A 46 5.61 -1.49 15.31
N GLU A 47 6.68 -1.35 16.08
CA GLU A 47 7.89 -2.12 15.85
C GLU A 47 7.76 -3.53 16.43
N ALA A 48 8.21 -4.53 15.67
CA ALA A 48 8.43 -5.89 16.14
C ALA A 48 9.90 -6.24 15.92
N ASN A 49 10.59 -6.67 16.99
CA ASN A 49 12.00 -7.04 16.94
C ASN A 49 12.93 -5.93 16.39
N GLY A 50 12.62 -4.66 16.68
CA GLY A 50 13.43 -3.50 16.29
C GLY A 50 13.23 -3.02 14.85
N THR A 51 12.20 -3.50 14.15
CA THR A 51 11.76 -2.94 12.87
C THR A 51 10.24 -2.87 12.78
N ALA A 52 9.71 -1.83 12.13
CA ALA A 52 8.29 -1.72 11.80
C ALA A 52 7.97 -2.20 10.37
N VAL A 53 8.99 -2.53 9.57
CA VAL A 53 8.83 -2.84 8.14
C VAL A 53 9.83 -3.88 7.65
N ASP A 54 9.39 -4.72 6.73
CA ASP A 54 10.23 -5.58 5.91
C ASP A 54 10.03 -5.20 4.44
N TRP A 55 11.05 -4.61 3.82
CA TRP A 55 10.98 -4.10 2.44
C TRP A 55 11.11 -5.22 1.42
N GLN A 56 10.24 -5.22 0.43
CA GLN A 56 10.18 -6.21 -0.65
C GLN A 56 10.53 -5.58 -2.00
N GLU A 57 10.19 -6.24 -3.11
CA GLU A 57 10.38 -5.73 -4.45
C GLU A 57 9.59 -4.42 -4.73
N LYS A 58 10.09 -3.63 -5.68
CA LYS A 58 9.35 -2.48 -6.19
C LYS A 58 8.10 -2.93 -6.93
N VAL A 59 7.03 -2.17 -6.76
CA VAL A 59 5.83 -2.25 -7.61
C VAL A 59 6.22 -1.88 -9.02
N ILE A 60 5.94 -2.75 -9.99
CA ILE A 60 6.18 -2.46 -11.41
C ILE A 60 4.99 -1.73 -12.03
N ASP A 61 5.19 -1.04 -13.15
CA ASP A 61 4.15 -0.26 -13.82
C ASP A 61 2.87 -1.06 -14.11
N ALA A 62 3.02 -2.34 -14.50
CA ALA A 62 1.88 -3.23 -14.74
C ALA A 62 1.07 -3.55 -13.46
N GLN A 63 1.71 -3.59 -12.28
CA GLN A 63 1.01 -3.76 -11.00
C GLN A 63 0.37 -2.44 -10.54
N TYR A 64 1.04 -1.32 -10.82
CA TYR A 64 0.56 0.02 -10.50
C TYR A 64 -0.68 0.42 -11.32
N ALA A 65 -0.70 0.04 -12.59
CA ALA A 65 -1.81 0.31 -13.51
C ALA A 65 -3.08 -0.50 -13.17
N GLY A 66 -2.97 -1.56 -12.37
CA GLY A 66 -4.06 -2.51 -12.16
C GLY A 66 -4.29 -3.41 -13.37
N CYS A 67 -5.25 -4.33 -13.25
CA CYS A 67 -5.80 -5.04 -14.41
C CYS A 67 -6.81 -4.17 -15.14
#